data_AF-A0A8S9GB59-F1
#
_entry.id   AF-A0A8S9GB59-F1
#
_cell.length_a   1.000
_cell.length_b   1.000
_cell.length_c   1.000
_cell.angle_alpha   90.00
_cell.angle_beta   90.00
_cell.angle_gamma   90.00
#
_symmetry.space_group_name_H-M   'P 1'
#
loop_
_entity.id
_entity.type
_entity.pdbx_description
1 polymer ?
#
loop_
_entity_poly.entity_id
_entity_poly.type
_entity_poly.pdbx_seq_one_letter_code
_entity_poly.pdbx_strand_id
1 'polypeptide(L)'
;MPSLKAGSIVLFDNFQVIANTNLELPDVVGCLVSLPDGYKESIKWPESRDKIWYHNVPHTKLAEVKGHQNWVKVTGEFLTFPGGGTQFIHGALHYIDFLQQALKNIAWGKRTRVVLDVGCGVASFGGFLFERDVIAMSLAPKDEHEAQVQFALERKIPAISAVMGSKRLPFPSRVFDLIHCARCRVPWHNEGGMLLLELNRMLRPGGYFVWSATPVYQKLEEDVQIWKEMSALTKSMCWELVTINKDKLNGIGAAIYQKPTTNECYEKRKRNRPPMCKNNDDANAAWYVPLQACMHKAPTNVVERGSKWPVNWPRRLQTPPYWLNSSQMGIYGKPAPRDFTTDYEHWKHVVSKVYMNEIGISWSNVRNVMDMRAVYGG
;
A
#
# COMPACT_ATOMS: atom_id res chain seq x y z
N MET A 1 -4.54 14.52 20.88
CA MET A 1 -4.97 13.26 20.24
C MET A 1 -3.86 12.25 20.46
N PRO A 2 -4.11 11.07 21.06
CA PRO A 2 -3.21 9.93 20.84
C PRO A 2 -3.16 9.72 19.32
N SER A 3 -1.96 9.61 18.76
CA SER A 3 -1.79 9.41 17.33
C SER A 3 -2.42 8.08 16.94
N LEU A 4 -3.56 8.12 16.26
CA LEU A 4 -4.14 6.95 15.60
C LEU A 4 -3.15 6.51 14.51
N LYS A 5 -2.31 5.53 14.86
CA LYS A 5 -1.37 4.90 13.94
C LYS A 5 -2.21 4.06 12.99
N ALA A 6 -1.97 4.15 11.69
CA ALA A 6 -2.82 3.54 10.65
C ALA A 6 -2.97 2.00 10.72
N GLY A 7 -4.17 1.43 10.61
CA GLY A 7 -4.41 0.00 10.24
C GLY A 7 -5.71 -0.61 10.81
N SER A 8 -6.47 -1.35 9.98
CA SER A 8 -7.86 -1.86 10.14
C SER A 8 -8.99 -0.85 10.23
N ILE A 9 -9.98 -0.99 9.36
CA ILE A 9 -11.14 -0.13 9.18
C ILE A 9 -12.33 -0.74 9.96
N VAL A 10 -12.93 0.03 10.87
CA VAL A 10 -14.26 -0.27 11.43
C VAL A 10 -15.28 0.54 10.63
N LEU A 11 -16.14 -0.12 9.85
CA LEU A 11 -17.18 0.54 9.05
C LEU A 11 -18.38 0.91 9.92
N PHE A 12 -18.83 2.18 9.86
CA PHE A 12 -20.15 2.56 10.37
C PHE A 12 -21.08 2.97 9.21
N ASP A 13 -22.25 2.34 9.19
CA ASP A 13 -23.46 2.52 8.38
C ASP A 13 -23.47 2.29 6.85
N ASN A 14 -24.12 1.18 6.51
CA ASN A 14 -24.78 0.79 5.24
C ASN A 14 -23.95 0.31 4.05
N PHE A 15 -22.70 -0.08 4.28
CA PHE A 15 -22.16 -1.28 3.65
C PHE A 15 -21.44 -2.09 4.72
N GLN A 16 -22.02 -3.23 5.09
CA GLN A 16 -21.39 -4.22 5.96
C GLN A 16 -20.06 -4.65 5.33
N VAL A 17 -18.95 -4.45 6.06
CA VAL A 17 -18.05 -5.60 6.24
C VAL A 17 -18.85 -6.54 7.11
N ILE A 18 -19.25 -7.68 6.54
CA ILE A 18 -19.89 -8.77 7.27
C ILE A 18 -18.88 -9.25 8.31
N ALA A 19 -18.94 -8.66 9.49
CA ALA A 19 -18.37 -9.14 10.73
C ALA A 19 -19.17 -8.52 11.88
N ASN A 20 -20.18 -9.28 12.30
CA ASN A 20 -20.73 -9.28 13.65
C ASN A 20 -21.22 -7.95 14.24
N THR A 21 -22.53 -7.73 14.20
CA THR A 21 -23.32 -7.41 15.40
C THR A 21 -24.81 -7.59 15.08
N ASN A 22 -25.50 -8.39 15.91
CA ASN A 22 -26.93 -8.66 15.82
C ASN A 22 -27.73 -7.38 16.13
N LEU A 23 -28.36 -6.78 15.11
CA LEU A 23 -29.44 -5.82 15.28
C LEU A 23 -30.49 -6.08 14.20
N GLU A 24 -31.65 -6.57 14.65
CA GLU A 24 -32.81 -6.91 13.82
C GLU A 24 -33.45 -5.63 13.27
N LEU A 25 -33.56 -5.54 11.94
CA LEU A 25 -34.48 -4.65 11.23
C LEU A 25 -35.18 -5.43 10.11
N PRO A 26 -36.47 -5.16 9.84
CA PRO A 26 -37.34 -6.07 9.09
C PRO A 26 -37.17 -5.96 7.56
N ASP A 27 -37.18 -7.14 6.93
CA ASP A 27 -37.48 -7.46 5.52
C ASP A 27 -36.75 -6.70 4.40
N VAL A 28 -35.45 -6.96 4.29
CA VAL A 28 -34.76 -7.04 2.99
C VAL A 28 -34.01 -8.36 2.98
N VAL A 29 -34.18 -9.18 1.93
CA VAL A 29 -33.50 -10.49 1.78
C VAL A 29 -31.99 -10.28 1.74
N GLY A 30 -31.38 -10.28 2.93
CA GLY A 30 -29.95 -10.15 3.15
C GLY A 30 -29.32 -11.52 3.04
N CYS A 31 -28.72 -11.83 1.88
CA CYS A 31 -27.80 -12.96 1.78
C CYS A 31 -26.52 -12.62 2.53
N LEU A 32 -26.55 -12.73 3.86
CA LEU A 32 -25.33 -12.80 4.65
C LEU A 32 -24.68 -14.15 4.34
N VAL A 33 -23.48 -14.12 3.77
CA VAL A 33 -22.67 -15.32 3.61
C VAL A 33 -22.28 -15.77 5.02
N SER A 34 -22.70 -16.97 5.41
CA SER A 34 -22.33 -17.54 6.70
C SER A 34 -20.81 -17.62 6.82
N LEU A 35 -20.31 -17.43 8.04
CA LEU A 35 -18.90 -17.65 8.32
C LEU A 35 -18.52 -19.11 7.94
N PRO A 36 -17.32 -19.33 7.38
CA PRO A 36 -16.84 -20.69 7.13
C PRO A 36 -16.87 -21.52 8.41
N ASP A 37 -17.15 -22.82 8.28
CA ASP A 37 -17.14 -23.74 9.42
C ASP A 37 -15.77 -23.70 10.14
N GLY A 38 -15.80 -23.48 11.46
CA GLY A 38 -14.60 -23.38 12.29
C GLY A 38 -13.93 -22.01 12.31
N TYR A 39 -14.46 -21.00 11.60
CA TYR A 39 -13.97 -19.63 11.71
C TYR A 39 -14.16 -19.09 13.14
N LYS A 40 -13.12 -18.46 13.69
CA LYS A 40 -13.10 -17.84 15.02
C LYS A 40 -13.06 -16.32 14.90
N GLU A 41 -13.55 -15.61 15.91
CA GLU A 41 -13.39 -14.15 15.97
C GLU A 41 -11.89 -13.77 15.89
N SER A 42 -11.52 -12.89 14.96
CA SER A 42 -10.12 -12.52 14.75
C SER A 42 -9.47 -11.98 16.03
N ILE A 43 -8.20 -12.34 16.23
CA ILE A 43 -7.39 -11.86 17.35
C ILE A 43 -7.36 -10.33 17.35
N LYS A 44 -7.41 -9.72 18.54
CA LYS A 44 -7.41 -8.26 18.68
C LYS A 44 -6.03 -7.66 18.38
N TRP A 45 -6.02 -6.41 17.94
CA TRP A 45 -4.78 -5.66 17.78
C TRP A 45 -4.23 -5.32 19.18
N PRO A 46 -2.90 -5.26 19.41
CA PRO A 46 -1.79 -5.48 18.49
C PRO A 46 -1.36 -6.93 18.29
N GLU A 47 -1.88 -7.84 19.10
CA GLU A 47 -1.50 -9.26 19.06
C GLU A 47 -1.73 -9.90 17.69
N SER A 48 -2.78 -9.49 16.98
CA SER A 48 -3.09 -9.96 15.62
C SER A 48 -1.94 -9.76 14.64
N ARG A 49 -1.07 -8.76 14.86
CA ARG A 49 0.10 -8.53 14.00
C ARG A 49 1.00 -9.76 13.96
N ASP A 50 1.16 -10.43 15.09
CA ASP A 50 2.18 -11.46 15.28
C ASP A 50 1.57 -12.87 15.41
N LYS A 51 0.24 -12.99 15.59
CA LYS A 51 -0.47 -14.27 15.58
C LYS A 51 -1.90 -14.15 15.04
N ILE A 52 -2.40 -15.18 14.38
CA ILE A 52 -3.80 -15.34 13.97
C ILE A 52 -4.29 -16.76 14.23
N TRP A 53 -5.60 -17.00 14.14
CA TRP A 53 -6.16 -18.34 14.20
C TRP A 53 -5.83 -19.15 12.95
N TYR A 54 -5.41 -20.38 13.15
CA TYR A 54 -5.14 -21.32 12.06
C TYR A 54 -6.37 -21.56 11.18
N HIS A 55 -7.55 -21.68 11.79
CA HIS A 55 -8.81 -21.99 11.10
C HIS A 55 -9.40 -20.81 10.31
N ASN A 56 -8.91 -19.58 10.52
CA ASN A 56 -9.44 -18.40 9.83
C ASN A 56 -8.88 -18.22 8.41
N VAL A 57 -7.93 -19.06 7.99
CA VAL A 57 -7.28 -18.93 6.68
C VAL A 57 -7.63 -20.13 5.81
N PRO A 58 -8.25 -19.92 4.62
CA PRO A 58 -8.56 -21.00 3.70
C PRO A 58 -7.26 -21.59 3.14
N HIS A 59 -7.15 -22.92 3.17
CA HIS A 59 -6.08 -23.73 2.58
C HIS A 59 -4.68 -23.58 3.24
N THR A 60 -4.39 -24.54 4.12
CA THR A 60 -3.23 -24.60 5.02
C THR A 60 -1.91 -25.00 4.35
N LYS A 61 -1.94 -25.35 3.06
CA LYS A 61 -0.74 -25.75 2.30
C LYS A 61 0.36 -24.70 2.35
N LEU A 62 0.06 -23.40 2.43
CA LEU A 62 1.11 -22.37 2.57
C LEU A 62 1.81 -22.46 3.93
N ALA A 63 1.07 -22.67 5.03
CA ALA A 63 1.65 -22.80 6.36
C ALA A 63 2.53 -24.06 6.46
N GLU A 64 2.10 -25.16 5.83
CA GLU A 64 2.85 -26.42 5.75
C GLU A 64 4.10 -26.30 4.86
N VAL A 65 3.96 -25.75 3.64
CA VAL A 65 5.07 -25.62 2.68
C VAL A 65 6.08 -24.54 3.11
N LYS A 66 5.65 -23.51 3.84
CA LYS A 66 6.51 -22.38 4.27
C LYS A 66 6.93 -22.46 5.74
N GLY A 67 6.47 -23.45 6.51
CA GLY A 67 6.79 -23.59 7.94
C GLY A 67 8.28 -23.73 8.25
N HIS A 68 9.09 -24.18 7.28
CA HIS A 68 10.55 -24.27 7.41
C HIS A 68 11.29 -22.95 7.19
N GLN A 69 10.60 -21.92 6.69
CA GLN A 69 11.14 -20.57 6.53
C GLN A 69 10.54 -19.74 7.68
N ASN A 70 11.30 -18.85 8.32
CA ASN A 70 10.85 -18.04 9.48
C ASN A 70 9.74 -17.01 9.10
N TRP A 71 8.72 -17.41 8.35
CA TRP A 71 7.63 -16.58 7.84
C TRP A 71 6.37 -16.80 8.64
N VAL A 72 6.00 -18.07 8.83
CA VAL A 72 4.81 -18.51 9.57
C VAL A 72 5.16 -19.80 10.30
N LYS A 73 4.77 -19.92 11.57
CA LYS A 73 4.88 -21.18 12.32
C LYS A 73 3.51 -21.57 12.85
N VAL A 74 3.17 -22.85 12.71
CA VAL A 74 1.98 -23.42 13.36
C VAL A 74 2.34 -23.68 14.83
N THR A 75 1.55 -23.17 15.76
CA THR A 75 1.74 -23.34 17.21
C THR A 75 0.39 -23.58 17.87
N GLY A 76 0.04 -24.84 18.07
CA GLY A 76 -1.31 -25.22 18.50
C GLY A 76 -2.35 -24.78 17.47
N GLU A 77 -3.35 -24.02 17.91
CA GLU A 77 -4.42 -23.47 17.06
C GLU A 77 -4.05 -22.14 16.37
N PHE A 78 -2.80 -21.69 16.49
CA PHE A 78 -2.34 -20.41 15.98
C PHE A 78 -1.35 -20.53 14.84
N LEU A 79 -1.39 -19.55 13.94
CA LEU A 79 -0.30 -19.22 13.04
C LEU A 79 0.44 -18.02 13.62
N THR A 80 1.74 -18.16 13.85
CA THR A 80 2.60 -17.10 14.40
C THR A 80 3.55 -16.57 13.34
N PHE A 81 3.77 -15.25 13.35
CA PHE A 81 4.56 -14.52 12.37
C PHE A 81 5.75 -13.88 13.08
N PRO A 82 6.95 -14.48 13.07
CA PRO A 82 8.12 -13.93 13.76
C PRO A 82 8.71 -12.66 13.08
N GLY A 83 7.96 -12.06 12.15
CA GLY A 83 8.36 -10.87 11.40
C GLY A 83 9.37 -11.13 10.28
N GLY A 84 9.74 -12.38 10.03
CA GLY A 84 10.65 -12.75 8.95
C GLY A 84 10.00 -12.80 7.57
N GLY A 85 10.85 -12.93 6.55
CA GLY A 85 10.50 -13.08 5.14
C GLY A 85 11.70 -13.58 4.35
N THR A 86 11.55 -13.89 3.05
CA THR A 86 12.70 -14.41 2.27
C THR A 86 13.86 -13.43 2.20
N GLN A 87 13.54 -12.14 2.20
CA GLN A 87 14.50 -11.03 2.09
C GLN A 87 14.90 -10.47 3.46
N PHE A 88 14.22 -10.87 4.53
CA PHE A 88 14.46 -10.34 5.88
C PHE A 88 14.32 -11.46 6.91
N ILE A 89 15.18 -12.48 6.79
CA ILE A 89 15.20 -13.67 7.65
C ILE A 89 15.47 -13.35 9.13
N HIS A 90 16.15 -12.22 9.40
CA HIS A 90 16.42 -11.67 10.72
C HIS A 90 15.38 -10.63 11.18
N GLY A 91 14.22 -10.57 10.51
CA GLY A 91 13.08 -9.74 10.90
C GLY A 91 12.92 -8.46 10.08
N ALA A 92 11.67 -8.06 9.88
CA ALA A 92 11.30 -6.90 9.06
C ALA A 92 11.81 -5.57 9.63
N LEU A 93 11.93 -5.42 10.96
CA LEU A 93 12.44 -4.18 11.58
C LEU A 93 13.88 -3.87 11.17
N HIS A 94 14.77 -4.87 11.24
CA HIS A 94 16.15 -4.72 10.77
C HIS A 94 16.18 -4.30 9.30
N TYR A 95 15.35 -4.91 8.46
CA TYR A 95 15.28 -4.56 7.05
C TYR A 95 14.76 -3.13 6.80
N ILE A 96 13.74 -2.69 7.54
CA ILE A 96 13.22 -1.32 7.49
C ILE A 96 14.30 -0.31 7.89
N ASP A 97 15.09 -0.63 8.92
CA ASP A 97 16.20 0.21 9.39
C ASP A 97 17.38 0.19 8.42
N PHE A 98 17.67 -0.95 7.78
CA PHE A 98 18.62 -1.06 6.69
C PHE A 98 18.25 -0.14 5.52
N LEU A 99 16.98 -0.12 5.08
CA LEU A 99 16.53 0.79 4.03
C LEU A 99 16.68 2.26 4.45
N GLN A 100 16.36 2.57 5.70
CA GLN A 100 16.51 3.92 6.26
C GLN A 100 17.98 4.35 6.33
N GLN A 101 18.91 3.43 6.59
CA GLN A 101 20.36 3.69 6.55
C GLN A 101 20.88 3.83 5.12
N ALA A 102 20.40 2.98 4.20
CA ALA A 102 20.76 3.02 2.78
C ALA A 102 20.39 4.36 2.13
N LEU A 103 19.22 4.91 2.47
CA LEU A 103 18.78 6.22 2.03
C LEU A 103 18.06 6.98 3.15
N LYS A 104 18.81 7.85 3.85
CA LYS A 104 18.29 8.68 4.96
C LYS A 104 17.03 9.46 4.59
N ASN A 105 16.95 9.91 3.34
CA ASN A 105 15.85 10.70 2.80
C ASN A 105 14.52 9.93 2.69
N ILE A 106 14.49 8.60 2.84
CA ILE A 106 13.22 7.87 2.99
C ILE A 106 12.44 8.45 4.17
N ALA A 107 13.12 8.72 5.30
CA ALA A 107 12.58 9.39 6.48
C ALA A 107 11.18 8.87 6.85
N TRP A 108 11.12 7.59 7.24
CA TRP A 108 9.86 6.91 7.57
C TRP A 108 9.01 7.71 8.56
N GLY A 109 7.70 7.77 8.31
CA GLY A 109 6.74 8.47 9.16
C GLY A 109 6.82 9.99 9.11
N LYS A 110 7.77 10.57 8.36
CA LYS A 110 7.91 12.02 8.14
C LYS A 110 7.67 12.37 6.67
N ARG A 111 8.59 11.98 5.80
CA ARG A 111 8.50 12.19 4.34
C ARG A 111 7.67 11.09 3.70
N THR A 112 8.02 9.84 4.01
CA THR A 112 7.37 8.64 3.47
C THR A 112 6.34 8.14 4.47
N ARG A 113 5.05 8.24 4.11
CA ARG A 113 3.93 7.85 4.98
C ARG A 113 3.07 6.76 4.35
N VAL A 114 2.88 6.81 3.03
CA VAL A 114 1.98 5.91 2.28
C VAL A 114 2.81 5.06 1.33
N VAL A 115 2.82 3.75 1.57
CA VAL A 115 3.61 2.76 0.83
C VAL A 115 2.71 1.78 0.09
N LEU A 116 3.11 1.38 -1.12
CA LEU A 116 2.57 0.19 -1.77
C LEU A 116 3.59 -0.93 -1.65
N ASP A 117 3.21 -2.06 -1.05
CA ASP A 117 4.06 -3.24 -0.89
C ASP A 117 3.60 -4.34 -1.86
N VAL A 118 4.31 -4.45 -2.99
CA VAL A 118 3.96 -5.37 -4.07
C VAL A 118 4.58 -6.74 -3.82
N GLY A 119 3.77 -7.80 -3.87
CA GLY A 119 4.21 -9.15 -3.54
C GLY A 119 4.49 -9.29 -2.05
N CYS A 120 3.57 -8.80 -1.22
CA CYS A 120 3.73 -8.66 0.23
C CYS A 120 3.91 -9.98 1.00
N GLY A 121 3.63 -11.13 0.38
CA GLY A 121 3.68 -12.44 1.04
C GLY A 121 2.70 -12.47 2.21
N VAL A 122 3.23 -12.60 3.44
CA VAL A 122 2.41 -12.55 4.66
C VAL A 122 2.20 -11.13 5.21
N ALA A 123 2.64 -10.09 4.50
CA ALA A 123 2.56 -8.67 4.86
C ALA A 123 3.41 -8.23 6.07
N SER A 124 4.48 -8.96 6.39
CA SER A 124 5.39 -8.59 7.49
C SER A 124 6.01 -7.19 7.32
N PHE A 125 6.45 -6.82 6.11
CA PHE A 125 7.00 -5.48 5.88
C PHE A 125 5.98 -4.38 6.22
N GLY A 126 4.76 -4.50 5.70
CA GLY A 126 3.66 -3.57 6.02
C GLY A 126 3.27 -3.55 7.50
N GLY A 127 3.23 -4.72 8.15
CA GLY A 127 2.89 -4.84 9.57
C GLY A 127 3.89 -4.19 10.51
N PHE A 128 5.19 -4.25 10.20
CA PHE A 128 6.24 -3.64 11.03
C PHE A 128 6.49 -2.16 10.69
N LEU A 129 6.11 -1.70 9.49
CA LEU A 129 6.14 -0.27 9.13
C LEU A 129 5.24 0.61 10.03
N PHE A 130 4.26 0.02 10.70
CA PHE A 130 3.45 0.70 11.71
C PHE A 130 4.26 1.25 12.88
N GLU A 131 5.38 0.62 13.23
CA GLU A 131 6.29 1.13 14.26
C GLU A 131 7.07 2.38 13.83
N ARG A 132 7.08 2.66 12.52
CA ARG A 132 7.69 3.86 11.94
C ARG A 132 6.66 4.89 11.48
N ASP A 133 5.41 4.79 11.97
CA ASP A 133 4.28 5.64 11.58
C ASP A 133 4.01 5.65 10.06
N VAL A 134 4.23 4.51 9.39
CA VAL A 134 3.99 4.30 7.95
C VAL A 134 2.81 3.35 7.76
N ILE A 135 2.01 3.59 6.73
CA ILE A 135 0.95 2.68 6.29
C ILE A 135 1.39 2.08 4.97
N ALA A 136 1.35 0.77 4.88
CA ALA A 136 1.53 0.06 3.63
C ALA A 136 0.20 -0.53 3.19
N MET A 137 -0.11 -0.37 1.91
CA MET A 137 -1.11 -1.18 1.23
C MET A 137 -0.39 -2.40 0.66
N SER A 138 -0.68 -3.57 1.23
CA SER A 138 -0.12 -4.84 0.79
C SER A 138 -0.88 -5.35 -0.44
N LEU A 139 -0.17 -5.56 -1.54
CA LEU A 139 -0.73 -6.03 -2.80
C LEU A 139 -0.22 -7.44 -3.08
N ALA A 140 -1.15 -8.39 -3.24
CA ALA A 140 -0.86 -9.72 -3.72
C ALA A 140 -1.88 -10.15 -4.79
N PRO A 141 -1.47 -10.92 -5.81
CA PRO A 141 -2.40 -11.54 -6.74
C PRO A 141 -3.23 -12.61 -6.03
N LYS A 142 -4.35 -13.00 -6.66
CA LYS A 142 -5.00 -14.27 -6.35
C LYS A 142 -4.19 -15.38 -7.04
N ASP A 143 -3.15 -15.88 -6.37
CA ASP A 143 -2.35 -17.01 -6.84
C ASP A 143 -2.81 -18.32 -6.17
N GLU A 144 -2.18 -19.45 -6.50
CA GLU A 144 -2.43 -20.77 -5.88
C GLU A 144 -2.22 -20.78 -4.35
N HIS A 145 -1.77 -19.66 -3.78
CA HIS A 145 -1.56 -19.41 -2.37
C HIS A 145 -2.56 -18.39 -1.82
N GLU A 146 -3.84 -18.47 -2.26
CA GLU A 146 -5.01 -17.61 -1.99
C GLU A 146 -5.13 -16.99 -0.57
N ALA A 147 -4.37 -17.48 0.40
CA ALA A 147 -4.18 -17.00 1.75
C ALA A 147 -3.36 -15.70 1.94
N GLN A 148 -2.56 -15.19 0.97
CA GLN A 148 -1.65 -14.05 1.25
C GLN A 148 -2.37 -12.77 1.73
N VAL A 149 -3.45 -12.39 1.04
CA VAL A 149 -4.28 -11.25 1.44
C VAL A 149 -5.02 -11.57 2.73
N GLN A 150 -5.53 -12.81 2.90
CA GLN A 150 -6.21 -13.21 4.13
C GLN A 150 -5.28 -13.13 5.35
N PHE A 151 -4.01 -13.53 5.23
CA PHE A 151 -3.03 -13.36 6.30
C PHE A 151 -2.89 -11.90 6.70
N ALA A 152 -2.76 -10.99 5.73
CA ALA A 152 -2.65 -9.58 6.02
C ALA A 152 -3.91 -9.05 6.73
N LEU A 153 -5.10 -9.42 6.25
CA LEU A 153 -6.38 -8.97 6.80
C LEU A 153 -6.63 -9.51 8.22
N GLU A 154 -6.44 -10.80 8.47
CA GLU A 154 -6.53 -11.39 9.83
C GLU A 154 -5.50 -10.78 10.79
N ARG A 155 -4.34 -10.36 10.26
CA ARG A 155 -3.31 -9.64 11.00
C ARG A 155 -3.61 -8.14 11.17
N LYS A 156 -4.73 -7.65 10.64
CA LYS A 156 -5.16 -6.24 10.71
C LYS A 156 -4.31 -5.26 9.89
N ILE A 157 -3.64 -5.76 8.85
CA ILE A 157 -2.77 -5.02 7.94
C ILE A 157 -3.54 -4.72 6.64
N PRO A 158 -3.59 -3.46 6.16
CA PRO A 158 -4.26 -3.12 4.91
C PRO A 158 -3.73 -3.91 3.73
N ALA A 159 -4.61 -4.60 3.03
CA ALA A 159 -4.25 -5.40 1.87
C ALA A 159 -5.35 -5.40 0.80
N ILE A 160 -4.94 -5.65 -0.44
CA ILE A 160 -5.83 -5.81 -1.58
C ILE A 160 -5.40 -7.00 -2.42
N SER A 161 -6.38 -7.76 -2.88
CA SER A 161 -6.18 -8.75 -3.94
C SER A 161 -6.42 -8.09 -5.29
N ALA A 162 -5.38 -7.99 -6.11
CA ALA A 162 -5.51 -7.49 -7.48
C ALA A 162 -4.48 -8.14 -8.41
N VAL A 163 -4.90 -8.41 -9.64
CA VAL A 163 -4.05 -8.93 -10.70
C VAL A 163 -3.52 -7.76 -11.51
N MET A 164 -2.19 -7.63 -11.60
CA MET A 164 -1.55 -6.67 -12.50
C MET A 164 -1.41 -7.30 -13.89
N GLY A 165 -1.66 -6.54 -14.95
CA GLY A 165 -1.37 -6.95 -16.33
C GLY A 165 -2.47 -6.64 -17.34
N SER A 166 -3.74 -6.62 -16.93
CA SER A 166 -4.88 -6.34 -17.83
C SER A 166 -5.48 -4.95 -17.62
N LYS A 167 -5.65 -4.55 -16.36
CA LYS A 167 -6.23 -3.28 -15.96
C LYS A 167 -5.27 -2.53 -15.06
N ARG A 168 -5.47 -1.21 -14.95
CA ARG A 168 -4.81 -0.39 -13.94
C ARG A 168 -5.15 -0.91 -12.55
N LEU A 169 -4.20 -0.81 -11.64
CA LEU A 169 -4.46 -1.00 -10.22
C LEU A 169 -5.45 0.08 -9.75
N PRO A 170 -6.34 -0.23 -8.79
CA PRO A 170 -7.46 0.63 -8.37
C PRO A 170 -7.00 1.79 -7.48
N PHE A 171 -5.92 2.45 -7.87
CA PHE A 171 -5.34 3.61 -7.22
C PHE A 171 -5.26 4.75 -8.22
N PRO A 172 -5.64 5.97 -7.82
CA PRO A 172 -5.35 7.16 -8.61
C PRO A 172 -3.84 7.36 -8.83
N SER A 173 -3.47 8.21 -9.78
CA SER A 173 -2.07 8.54 -10.00
C SER A 173 -1.44 9.26 -8.81
N ARG A 174 -0.11 9.08 -8.65
CA ARG A 174 0.74 9.87 -7.74
C ARG A 174 0.24 9.88 -6.28
N VAL A 175 -0.16 8.71 -5.77
CA VAL A 175 -0.68 8.56 -4.39
C VAL A 175 0.36 8.04 -3.40
N PHE A 176 1.27 7.16 -3.86
CA PHE A 176 2.28 6.54 -3.00
C PHE A 176 3.55 7.36 -2.92
N ASP A 177 4.10 7.47 -1.71
CA ASP A 177 5.38 8.12 -1.44
C ASP A 177 6.55 7.18 -1.78
N LEU A 178 6.35 5.88 -1.57
CA LEU A 178 7.29 4.82 -1.87
C LEU A 178 6.56 3.56 -2.35
N ILE A 179 7.11 2.86 -3.32
CA ILE A 179 6.66 1.53 -3.74
C ILE A 179 7.79 0.54 -3.44
N HIS A 180 7.44 -0.57 -2.80
CA HIS A 180 8.38 -1.59 -2.35
C HIS A 180 8.08 -2.93 -3.05
N CYS A 181 9.13 -3.62 -3.46
CA CYS A 181 9.08 -5.01 -3.90
C CYS A 181 10.28 -5.76 -3.32
N ALA A 182 10.01 -6.70 -2.42
CA ALA A 182 10.98 -7.66 -1.89
C ALA A 182 10.69 -9.05 -2.44
N ARG A 183 11.52 -9.56 -3.35
CA ARG A 183 11.35 -10.85 -4.05
C ARG A 183 9.93 -11.07 -4.59
N CYS A 184 9.30 -10.01 -5.09
CA CYS A 184 7.89 -10.06 -5.51
C CYS A 184 7.63 -10.90 -6.78
N ARG A 185 8.69 -11.38 -7.46
CA ARG A 185 8.62 -12.19 -8.69
C ARG A 185 7.84 -11.55 -9.84
N VAL A 186 7.68 -10.23 -9.80
CA VAL A 186 7.04 -9.48 -10.90
C VAL A 186 8.09 -9.22 -11.99
N PRO A 187 7.85 -9.62 -13.25
CA PRO A 187 8.79 -9.40 -14.34
C PRO A 187 8.69 -7.95 -14.85
N TRP A 188 9.21 -7.01 -14.05
CA TRP A 188 9.08 -5.57 -14.29
C TRP A 188 9.59 -5.08 -15.66
N HIS A 189 10.54 -5.79 -16.27
CA HIS A 189 11.15 -5.45 -17.56
C HIS A 189 10.38 -6.00 -18.77
N ASN A 190 9.55 -7.04 -18.57
CA ASN A 190 8.83 -7.70 -19.65
C ASN A 190 7.75 -6.80 -20.28
N GLU A 191 7.31 -7.17 -21.48
CA GLU A 191 6.20 -6.54 -22.20
C GLU A 191 6.35 -5.01 -22.30
N GLY A 192 7.56 -4.55 -22.62
CA GLY A 192 7.86 -3.12 -22.74
C GLY A 192 7.84 -2.36 -21.40
N GLY A 193 7.95 -3.07 -20.28
CA GLY A 193 7.93 -2.49 -18.95
C GLY A 193 6.54 -2.12 -18.45
N MET A 194 5.48 -2.67 -19.04
CA MET A 194 4.09 -2.27 -18.78
C MET A 194 3.72 -2.27 -17.28
N LEU A 195 4.20 -3.26 -16.52
CA LEU A 195 3.96 -3.34 -15.07
C LEU A 195 4.72 -2.25 -14.29
N LEU A 196 5.97 -1.96 -14.68
CA LEU A 196 6.75 -0.89 -14.05
C LEU A 196 6.19 0.50 -14.40
N LEU A 197 5.59 0.65 -15.58
CA LEU A 197 4.90 1.86 -16.01
C LEU A 197 3.65 2.14 -15.18
N GLU A 198 2.94 1.10 -14.74
CA GLU A 198 1.84 1.25 -13.79
C GLU A 198 2.32 1.76 -12.42
N LEU A 199 3.45 1.24 -11.93
CA LEU A 199 4.08 1.78 -10.72
C LEU A 199 4.47 3.25 -10.92
N ASN A 200 4.99 3.59 -12.09
CA ASN A 200 5.32 4.98 -12.43
C ASN A 200 4.07 5.88 -12.42
N ARG A 201 2.90 5.41 -12.86
CA ARG A 201 1.66 6.20 -12.75
C ARG A 201 1.31 6.50 -11.28
N MET A 202 1.40 5.51 -10.40
CA MET A 202 0.97 5.63 -9.00
C MET A 202 2.00 6.29 -8.08
N LEU A 203 3.30 6.23 -8.42
CA LEU A 203 4.37 6.83 -7.64
C LEU A 203 4.39 8.36 -7.79
N ARG A 204 4.49 9.08 -6.67
CA ARG A 204 4.64 10.55 -6.68
C ARG A 204 5.94 10.97 -7.37
N PRO A 205 5.97 12.09 -8.11
CA PRO A 205 7.23 12.71 -8.54
C PRO A 205 8.15 12.91 -7.33
N GLY A 206 9.41 12.49 -7.45
CA GLY A 206 10.38 12.48 -6.35
C GLY A 206 10.22 11.36 -5.31
N GLY A 207 9.25 10.46 -5.48
CA GLY A 207 9.06 9.25 -4.68
C GLY A 207 10.03 8.14 -5.04
N TYR A 208 10.08 7.12 -4.19
CA TYR A 208 11.07 6.04 -4.30
C TYR A 208 10.46 4.70 -4.73
N PHE A 209 11.19 3.95 -5.55
CA PHE A 209 10.95 2.53 -5.78
C PHE A 209 12.09 1.73 -5.16
N VAL A 210 11.77 0.88 -4.19
CA VAL A 210 12.73 -0.01 -3.53
C VAL A 210 12.57 -1.40 -4.12
N TRP A 211 13.59 -1.87 -4.81
CA TRP A 211 13.63 -3.19 -5.42
C TRP A 211 14.69 -4.04 -4.75
N SER A 212 14.26 -5.06 -4.02
CA SER A 212 15.13 -6.03 -3.35
C SER A 212 14.84 -7.43 -3.88
N ALA A 213 15.59 -7.85 -4.88
CA ALA A 213 15.39 -9.12 -5.59
C ALA A 213 16.74 -9.69 -6.03
N THR A 214 16.76 -10.98 -6.37
CA THR A 214 18.00 -11.68 -6.76
C THR A 214 18.80 -10.97 -7.86
N PRO A 215 18.18 -10.33 -8.88
CA PRO A 215 18.94 -9.57 -9.89
C PRO A 215 19.79 -8.43 -9.34
N VAL A 216 19.47 -7.92 -8.15
CA VAL A 216 20.18 -6.81 -7.50
C VAL A 216 21.50 -7.26 -6.86
N TYR A 217 21.56 -8.49 -6.34
CA TYR A 217 22.65 -8.94 -5.48
C TYR A 217 23.29 -10.29 -5.88
N GLN A 218 22.66 -11.06 -6.77
CA GLN A 218 23.22 -12.27 -7.33
C GLN A 218 23.89 -12.00 -8.70
N LYS A 219 24.60 -13.01 -9.21
CA LYS A 219 25.38 -12.95 -10.45
C LYS A 219 25.09 -14.13 -11.39
N LEU A 220 23.94 -14.78 -11.21
CA LEU A 220 23.45 -15.79 -12.14
C LEU A 220 23.17 -15.13 -13.50
N GLU A 221 23.29 -15.90 -14.58
CA GLU A 221 23.14 -15.36 -15.95
C GLU A 221 21.78 -14.67 -16.15
N GLU A 222 20.69 -15.30 -15.72
CA GLU A 222 19.34 -14.74 -15.75
C GLU A 222 19.25 -13.45 -14.93
N ASP A 223 19.76 -13.45 -13.70
CA ASP A 223 19.77 -12.27 -12.81
C ASP A 223 20.52 -11.09 -13.44
N VAL A 224 21.65 -11.34 -14.10
CA VAL A 224 22.44 -10.32 -14.79
C VAL A 224 21.67 -9.75 -15.99
N GLN A 225 20.98 -10.60 -16.75
CA GLN A 225 20.17 -10.17 -17.88
C GLN A 225 18.97 -9.33 -17.42
N ILE A 226 18.24 -9.78 -16.39
CA ILE A 226 17.13 -9.03 -15.80
C ILE A 226 17.62 -7.68 -15.28
N TRP A 227 18.77 -7.63 -14.59
CA TRP A 227 19.35 -6.37 -14.12
C TRP A 227 19.67 -5.40 -15.27
N LYS A 228 20.23 -5.91 -16.37
CA LYS A 228 20.55 -5.12 -17.56
C LYS A 228 19.30 -4.52 -18.19
N GLU A 229 18.25 -5.31 -18.36
CA GLU A 229 16.98 -4.86 -18.93
C GLU A 229 16.25 -3.87 -18.03
N MET A 230 16.19 -4.15 -16.73
CA MET A 230 15.65 -3.23 -15.73
C MET A 230 16.41 -1.91 -15.70
N SER A 231 17.74 -1.95 -15.73
CA SER A 231 18.58 -0.75 -15.76
C SER A 231 18.38 0.07 -17.03
N ALA A 232 18.17 -0.59 -18.19
CA ALA A 232 17.88 0.09 -19.44
C ALA A 232 16.48 0.74 -19.39
N LEU A 233 15.49 0.03 -18.88
CA LEU A 233 14.12 0.50 -18.76
C LEU A 233 14.01 1.68 -17.78
N THR A 234 14.53 1.58 -16.57
CA THR A 234 14.44 2.67 -15.57
C THR A 234 15.15 3.94 -16.05
N LYS A 235 16.33 3.82 -16.68
CA LYS A 235 17.01 4.94 -17.35
C LYS A 235 16.15 5.56 -18.45
N SER A 236 15.50 4.73 -19.28
CA SER A 236 14.60 5.21 -20.35
C SER A 236 13.35 5.90 -19.82
N MET A 237 12.93 5.55 -18.60
CA MET A 237 11.84 6.18 -17.83
C MET A 237 12.30 7.40 -17.03
N CYS A 238 13.56 7.82 -17.16
CA CYS A 238 14.18 8.91 -16.40
C CYS A 238 14.23 8.68 -14.89
N TRP A 239 14.09 7.43 -14.42
CA TRP A 239 14.31 7.11 -13.02
C TRP A 239 15.80 7.10 -12.71
N GLU A 240 16.16 7.79 -11.63
CA GLU A 240 17.53 7.83 -11.13
C GLU A 240 17.77 6.63 -10.21
N LEU A 241 18.84 5.88 -10.42
CA LEU A 241 19.31 4.90 -9.44
C LEU A 241 20.09 5.63 -8.35
N VAL A 242 19.44 5.86 -7.20
CA VAL A 242 20.01 6.64 -6.09
C VAL A 242 21.08 5.86 -5.35
N THR A 243 20.81 4.58 -5.06
CA THR A 243 21.77 3.74 -4.35
C THR A 243 21.48 2.25 -4.57
N ILE A 244 22.53 1.44 -4.46
CA ILE A 244 22.43 0.01 -4.24
C ILE A 244 23.16 -0.29 -2.95
N ASN A 245 22.46 -0.85 -1.97
CA ASN A 245 23.04 -1.22 -0.69
C ASN A 245 22.86 -2.72 -0.44
N LYS A 246 23.78 -3.29 0.34
CA LYS A 246 23.76 -4.71 0.73
C LYS A 246 23.49 -4.84 2.21
N ASP A 247 22.53 -5.67 2.57
CA ASP A 247 22.30 -6.10 3.93
C ASP A 247 23.08 -7.39 4.15
N LYS A 248 24.26 -7.27 4.79
CA LYS A 248 25.14 -8.42 5.04
C LYS A 248 24.50 -9.45 5.96
N LEU A 249 23.65 -9.02 6.89
CA LEU A 249 23.03 -9.90 7.87
C LEU A 249 22.02 -10.83 7.18
N ASN A 250 21.16 -10.28 6.33
CA ASN A 250 20.19 -11.08 5.57
C ASN A 250 20.78 -11.68 4.27
N GLY A 251 21.98 -11.29 3.85
CA GLY A 251 22.61 -11.77 2.62
C GLY A 251 21.95 -11.26 1.34
N ILE A 252 21.34 -10.07 1.38
CA ILE A 252 20.55 -9.51 0.28
C ILE A 252 21.06 -8.13 -0.15
N GLY A 253 20.46 -7.56 -1.19
CA GLY A 253 20.66 -6.18 -1.58
C GLY A 253 19.35 -5.51 -2.01
N ALA A 254 19.35 -4.18 -1.98
CA ALA A 254 18.26 -3.34 -2.42
C ALA A 254 18.78 -2.22 -3.32
N ALA A 255 18.16 -2.09 -4.49
CA ALA A 255 18.32 -0.94 -5.38
C ALA A 255 17.18 0.04 -5.11
N ILE A 256 17.52 1.31 -4.90
CA ILE A 256 16.56 2.38 -4.65
C ILE A 256 16.59 3.34 -5.83
N TYR A 257 15.47 3.43 -6.53
CA TYR A 257 15.26 4.35 -7.64
C TYR A 257 14.42 5.54 -7.20
N GLN A 258 14.63 6.70 -7.81
CA GLN A 258 13.82 7.88 -7.61
C GLN A 258 13.16 8.32 -8.91
N LYS A 259 11.85 8.55 -8.86
CA LYS A 259 11.09 9.11 -9.98
C LYS A 259 11.42 10.59 -10.16
N PRO A 260 11.59 11.11 -11.39
CA PRO A 260 11.90 12.52 -11.60
C PRO A 260 10.80 13.44 -11.08
N THR A 261 11.19 14.65 -10.65
CA THR A 261 10.28 15.70 -10.17
C THR A 261 9.83 16.64 -11.29
N THR A 262 10.60 16.74 -12.38
CA THR A 262 10.33 17.62 -13.53
C THR A 262 10.29 16.84 -14.84
N ASN A 263 9.80 17.49 -15.90
CA ASN A 263 9.72 16.88 -17.24
C ASN A 263 11.01 17.04 -18.06
N GLU A 264 12.05 17.71 -17.53
CA GLU A 264 13.27 18.02 -18.29
C GLU A 264 13.94 16.79 -18.88
N CYS A 265 14.01 15.70 -18.11
CA CYS A 265 14.57 14.46 -18.63
C CYS A 265 13.69 13.89 -19.74
N TYR A 266 12.37 13.92 -19.61
CA TYR A 266 11.45 13.43 -20.63
C TYR A 266 11.58 14.18 -21.95
N GLU A 267 11.77 15.49 -21.89
CA GLU A 267 11.92 16.37 -23.05
C GLU A 267 13.26 16.17 -23.77
N LYS A 268 14.32 15.79 -23.03
CA LYS A 268 15.67 15.52 -23.58
C LYS A 268 15.83 14.08 -24.12
N ARG A 269 14.79 13.25 -24.11
CA ARG A 269 14.88 11.85 -24.56
C ARG A 269 15.11 11.79 -26.07
N LYS A 270 16.24 11.19 -26.47
CA LYS A 270 16.53 10.90 -27.88
C LYS A 270 15.54 9.91 -28.51
N ARG A 271 15.00 8.98 -27.70
CA ARG A 271 14.03 7.98 -28.13
C ARG A 271 12.89 7.91 -27.11
N ASN A 272 11.67 8.12 -27.59
CA ASN A 272 10.44 8.04 -26.78
C ASN A 272 9.98 6.59 -26.59
N ARG A 273 10.85 5.76 -25.99
CA ARG A 273 10.55 4.37 -25.61
C ARG A 273 10.89 4.18 -24.13
N PRO A 274 9.91 3.99 -23.22
CA PRO A 274 8.46 3.95 -23.49
C PRO A 274 7.85 5.30 -23.90
N PRO A 275 6.76 5.33 -24.68
CA PRO A 275 6.12 6.58 -25.13
C PRO A 275 5.43 7.33 -23.98
N MET A 276 5.10 8.60 -24.22
CA MET A 276 4.20 9.34 -23.33
C MET A 276 2.74 8.97 -23.62
N CYS A 277 1.89 8.92 -22.59
CA CYS A 277 0.46 8.71 -22.75
C CYS A 277 -0.18 9.89 -23.50
N LYS A 278 -1.33 9.65 -24.15
CA LYS A 278 -2.09 10.70 -24.83
C LYS A 278 -2.62 11.72 -23.81
N ASN A 279 -2.79 12.98 -24.23
CA ASN A 279 -3.26 14.05 -23.34
C ASN A 279 -4.69 13.82 -22.80
N ASN A 280 -5.51 13.02 -23.50
CA ASN A 280 -6.86 12.67 -23.07
C ASN A 280 -6.92 11.43 -22.16
N ASP A 281 -5.78 10.79 -21.89
CA ASP A 281 -5.69 9.68 -20.96
C ASP A 281 -5.57 10.21 -19.53
N ASP A 282 -6.67 10.16 -18.78
CA ASP A 282 -6.69 10.58 -17.38
C ASP A 282 -5.87 9.62 -16.51
N ALA A 283 -4.77 10.10 -15.94
CA ALA A 283 -3.90 9.32 -15.06
C ALA A 283 -4.61 8.88 -13.76
N ASN A 284 -5.63 9.61 -13.31
CA ASN A 284 -6.38 9.30 -12.09
C ASN A 284 -7.47 8.24 -12.32
N ALA A 285 -7.95 8.07 -13.55
CA ALA A 285 -8.87 7.00 -13.89
C ALA A 285 -8.18 5.64 -13.74
N ALA A 286 -8.76 4.77 -12.92
CA ALA A 286 -8.19 3.47 -12.57
C ALA A 286 -9.20 2.33 -12.72
N TRP A 287 -10.47 2.56 -12.41
CA TRP A 287 -11.52 1.53 -12.47
C TRP A 287 -11.83 1.16 -13.91
N TYR A 288 -11.70 -0.13 -14.22
CA TYR A 288 -11.97 -0.70 -15.56
C TYR A 288 -11.14 -0.10 -16.70
N VAL A 289 -10.09 0.66 -16.40
CA VAL A 289 -9.19 1.23 -17.41
C VAL A 289 -8.15 0.18 -17.79
N PRO A 290 -8.02 -0.17 -19.09
CA PRO A 290 -6.97 -1.08 -19.55
C PRO A 290 -5.57 -0.54 -19.23
N LEU A 291 -4.67 -1.46 -18.90
CA LEU A 291 -3.27 -1.09 -18.70
C LEU A 291 -2.63 -0.68 -20.03
N GLN A 292 -1.75 0.33 -20.00
CA GLN A 292 -1.08 0.85 -21.19
C GLN A 292 0.42 1.01 -20.95
N ALA A 293 1.23 0.65 -21.94
CA ALA A 293 2.68 0.82 -21.90
C ALA A 293 3.10 2.26 -22.25
N CYS A 294 2.69 3.24 -21.44
CA CYS A 294 3.04 4.65 -21.61
C CYS A 294 3.30 5.37 -20.28
N MET A 295 3.93 6.54 -20.33
CA MET A 295 4.22 7.39 -19.15
C MET A 295 3.41 8.69 -19.17
N HIS A 296 2.92 9.09 -18.01
CA HIS A 296 2.38 10.45 -17.81
C HIS A 296 3.49 11.43 -17.42
N LYS A 297 3.38 12.67 -17.90
CA LYS A 297 4.25 13.78 -17.51
C LYS A 297 4.12 14.07 -16.01
N ALA A 298 5.19 14.63 -15.44
CA ALA A 298 5.12 15.30 -14.15
C ALA A 298 4.18 16.52 -14.28
N PRO A 299 3.30 16.76 -13.29
CA PRO A 299 2.38 17.88 -13.30
C PRO A 299 3.13 19.21 -13.22
N THR A 300 2.81 20.14 -14.12
CA THR A 300 3.37 21.50 -14.11
C THR A 300 2.41 22.51 -13.47
N ASN A 301 1.11 22.21 -13.45
CA ASN A 301 0.12 23.06 -12.82
C ASN A 301 0.15 22.86 -11.29
N VAL A 302 0.30 23.96 -10.55
CA VAL A 302 0.42 23.99 -9.08
C VAL A 302 -0.82 23.49 -8.34
N VAL A 303 -1.97 23.40 -9.00
CA VAL A 303 -3.20 22.83 -8.44
C VAL A 303 -3.44 21.37 -8.84
N GLU A 304 -2.59 20.78 -9.69
CA GLU A 304 -2.71 19.38 -10.09
C GLU A 304 -2.08 18.45 -9.03
N ARG A 305 -2.74 17.32 -8.74
CA ARG A 305 -2.23 16.32 -7.79
C ARG A 305 -0.82 15.87 -8.18
N GLY A 306 0.10 15.96 -7.23
CA GLY A 306 1.49 15.53 -7.38
C GLY A 306 2.45 16.62 -7.86
N SER A 307 1.98 17.86 -8.09
CA SER A 307 2.84 19.02 -8.38
C SER A 307 3.67 19.47 -7.18
N LYS A 308 3.19 19.17 -5.97
CA LYS A 308 3.86 19.44 -4.71
C LYS A 308 3.91 18.16 -3.87
N TRP A 309 5.01 17.98 -3.13
CA TRP A 309 5.08 16.94 -2.11
C TRP A 309 4.03 17.23 -1.02
N PRO A 310 3.31 16.23 -0.49
CA PRO A 310 2.33 16.49 0.56
C PRO A 310 3.01 17.02 1.83
N VAL A 311 2.25 17.75 2.65
CA VAL A 311 2.72 18.22 3.96
C VAL A 311 3.27 17.06 4.79
N ASN A 312 4.30 17.32 5.59
CA ASN A 312 4.87 16.31 6.48
C ASN A 312 3.83 15.82 7.50
N TRP A 313 3.92 14.55 7.86
CA TRP A 313 3.13 13.97 8.94
C TRP A 313 3.56 14.58 10.30
N PRO A 314 2.66 14.77 11.28
CA PRO A 314 1.22 14.44 11.28
C PRO A 314 0.30 15.50 10.68
N ARG A 315 0.81 16.70 10.34
CA ARG A 315 -0.01 17.81 9.80
C ARG A 315 -0.80 17.42 8.56
N ARG A 316 -0.23 16.52 7.72
CA ARG A 316 -0.91 15.96 6.54
C ARG A 316 -2.33 15.46 6.80
N LEU A 317 -2.62 14.91 7.98
CA LEU A 317 -3.92 14.33 8.33
C LEU A 317 -5.04 15.38 8.37
N GLN A 318 -4.72 16.62 8.72
CA GLN A 318 -5.69 17.69 8.96
C GLN A 318 -5.66 18.75 7.85
N THR A 319 -4.68 18.67 6.95
CA THR A 319 -4.52 19.64 5.88
C THR A 319 -5.37 19.23 4.68
N PRO A 320 -6.32 20.07 4.23
CA PRO A 320 -7.04 19.83 2.99
C PRO A 320 -6.06 19.64 1.82
N PRO A 321 -6.25 18.62 0.97
CA PRO A 321 -5.37 18.42 -0.16
C PRO A 321 -5.33 19.64 -1.08
N TYR A 322 -4.14 20.13 -1.41
CA TYR A 322 -3.96 21.36 -2.20
C TYR A 322 -4.54 21.26 -3.62
N TRP A 323 -4.80 20.04 -4.11
CA TRP A 323 -5.37 19.78 -5.43
C TRP A 323 -6.91 19.78 -5.43
N LEU A 324 -7.55 20.00 -4.28
CA LEU A 324 -8.97 20.32 -4.26
C LEU A 324 -9.15 21.75 -4.79
N ASN A 325 -9.89 21.91 -5.89
CA ASN A 325 -10.09 23.20 -6.51
C ASN A 325 -11.36 23.89 -5.95
N SER A 326 -11.27 25.19 -5.65
CA SER A 326 -12.45 25.97 -5.22
C SER A 326 -13.49 26.16 -6.33
N SER A 327 -13.11 25.98 -7.60
CA SER A 327 -14.04 25.95 -8.73
C SER A 327 -14.81 24.63 -8.83
N GLN A 328 -14.35 23.57 -8.16
CA GLN A 328 -15.09 22.32 -8.05
C GLN A 328 -16.07 22.43 -6.89
N MET A 329 -17.33 22.10 -7.18
CA MET A 329 -18.33 21.92 -6.14
C MET A 329 -18.05 20.60 -5.42
N GLY A 330 -17.97 20.67 -4.10
CA GLY A 330 -17.92 19.53 -3.22
C GLY A 330 -19.28 18.84 -3.11
N ILE A 331 -19.31 17.72 -2.40
CA ILE A 331 -20.49 16.87 -2.27
C ILE A 331 -21.65 17.60 -1.57
N TYR A 332 -21.36 18.45 -0.59
CA TYR A 332 -22.38 19.21 0.13
C TYR A 332 -22.63 20.62 -0.44
N GLY A 333 -22.29 20.83 -1.71
CA GLY A 333 -22.61 22.07 -2.42
C GLY A 333 -21.76 23.28 -2.02
N LYS A 334 -20.62 23.06 -1.34
CA LYS A 334 -19.62 24.11 -1.05
C LYS A 334 -18.41 23.96 -1.98
N PRO A 335 -17.59 25.00 -2.19
CA PRO A 335 -16.30 24.84 -2.85
C PRO A 335 -15.49 23.71 -2.20
N ALA A 336 -14.94 22.78 -2.98
CA ALA A 336 -14.41 21.51 -2.49
C ALA A 336 -13.43 21.62 -1.30
N PRO A 337 -12.50 22.60 -1.24
CA PRO A 337 -11.64 22.77 -0.06
C PRO A 337 -12.41 23.15 1.22
N ARG A 338 -13.42 24.02 1.11
CA ARG A 338 -14.27 24.41 2.24
C ARG A 338 -15.17 23.28 2.68
N ASP A 339 -15.60 22.47 1.71
CA ASP A 339 -16.42 21.30 1.96
C ASP A 339 -15.64 20.26 2.76
N PHE A 340 -14.42 19.94 2.31
CA PHE A 340 -13.48 19.09 3.05
C PHE A 340 -13.27 19.57 4.49
N THR A 341 -12.99 20.86 4.70
CA THR A 341 -12.77 21.39 6.06
C THR A 341 -14.02 21.30 6.93
N THR A 342 -15.20 21.52 6.36
CA THR A 342 -16.47 21.38 7.10
C THR A 342 -16.70 19.92 7.49
N ASP A 343 -16.54 18.98 6.55
CA ASP A 343 -16.70 17.53 6.77
C ASP A 343 -15.69 17.04 7.83
N TYR A 344 -14.44 17.49 7.75
CA TYR A 344 -13.41 17.15 8.73
C TYR A 344 -13.76 17.60 10.15
N GLU A 345 -14.20 18.85 10.35
CA GLU A 345 -14.58 19.33 11.69
C GLU A 345 -15.87 18.65 12.19
N HIS A 346 -16.81 18.32 11.29
CA HIS A 346 -17.99 17.52 11.63
C HIS A 346 -17.58 16.13 12.16
N TRP A 347 -16.77 15.37 11.40
CA TRP A 347 -16.34 14.03 11.81
C TRP A 347 -15.48 14.05 13.07
N LYS A 348 -14.62 15.04 13.23
CA LYS A 348 -13.85 15.24 14.46
C LYS A 348 -14.77 15.47 15.66
N HIS A 349 -15.87 16.22 15.49
CA HIS A 349 -16.88 16.39 16.53
C HIS A 349 -17.60 15.06 16.82
N VAL A 350 -18.13 14.37 15.81
CA VAL A 350 -18.80 13.07 15.94
C VAL A 350 -17.90 12.06 16.66
N VAL A 351 -16.65 11.91 16.23
CA VAL A 351 -15.71 10.98 16.86
C VAL A 351 -15.47 11.36 18.32
N SER A 352 -15.19 12.63 18.61
CA SER A 352 -14.84 13.05 19.97
C SER A 352 -16.02 13.06 20.95
N LYS A 353 -17.24 13.29 20.48
CA LYS A 353 -18.44 13.44 21.32
C LYS A 353 -19.27 12.17 21.39
N VAL A 354 -19.50 11.52 20.25
CA VAL A 354 -20.35 10.34 20.15
C VAL A 354 -19.49 9.09 20.30
N TYR A 355 -18.52 8.88 19.40
CA TYR A 355 -17.82 7.60 19.34
C TYR A 355 -17.01 7.33 20.61
N MET A 356 -16.22 8.32 21.05
CA MET A 356 -15.36 8.17 22.23
C MET A 356 -16.12 8.06 23.56
N ASN A 357 -17.34 8.60 23.68
CA ASN A 357 -18.04 8.68 24.97
C ASN A 357 -19.30 7.80 25.06
N GLU A 358 -19.99 7.55 23.95
CA GLU A 358 -21.36 6.99 23.96
C GLU A 358 -21.41 5.54 23.45
N ILE A 359 -20.46 5.09 22.63
CA ILE A 359 -20.59 3.81 21.89
C ILE A 359 -20.08 2.57 22.66
N GLY A 360 -19.62 2.69 23.91
CA GLY A 360 -19.21 1.51 24.71
C GLY A 360 -18.07 0.66 24.08
N ILE A 361 -17.41 1.18 23.04
CA ILE A 361 -16.32 0.51 22.33
C ILE A 361 -15.03 0.67 23.12
N SER A 362 -14.29 -0.43 23.25
CA SER A 362 -12.92 -0.40 23.73
C SER A 362 -11.99 0.14 22.63
N TRP A 363 -11.85 1.46 22.58
CA TRP A 363 -11.04 2.18 21.58
C TRP A 363 -9.56 1.78 21.56
N SER A 364 -9.03 1.20 22.64
CA SER A 364 -7.68 0.63 22.67
C SER A 364 -7.49 -0.53 21.68
N ASN A 365 -8.57 -1.20 21.28
CA ASN A 365 -8.58 -2.32 20.35
C ASN A 365 -8.95 -1.92 18.92
N VAL A 366 -9.29 -0.64 18.70
CA VAL A 366 -9.73 -0.06 17.43
C VAL A 366 -8.69 0.93 16.94
N ARG A 367 -8.32 0.85 15.66
CA ARG A 367 -7.16 1.57 15.15
C ARG A 367 -7.45 2.47 13.94
N ASN A 368 -8.37 2.08 13.06
CA ASN A 368 -9.11 3.05 12.25
C ASN A 368 -10.61 2.79 12.35
N VAL A 369 -11.35 3.88 12.16
CA VAL A 369 -12.77 3.87 11.82
C VAL A 369 -12.83 4.35 10.38
N MET A 370 -13.81 3.86 9.62
CA MET A 370 -14.23 4.46 8.36
C MET A 370 -15.72 4.57 8.44
N ASP A 371 -16.22 5.77 8.62
CA ASP A 371 -17.66 5.95 8.47
C ASP A 371 -18.00 5.94 6.98
N MET A 372 -18.92 5.07 6.56
CA MET A 372 -19.30 4.95 5.15
C MET A 372 -20.18 6.10 4.67
N ARG A 373 -20.71 6.91 5.59
CA ARG A 373 -21.33 8.19 5.28
C ARG A 373 -20.29 9.30 5.14
N ALA A 374 -19.05 9.08 5.58
CA ALA A 374 -18.01 10.07 5.40
C ALA A 374 -17.60 10.18 3.94
N VAL A 375 -17.50 11.41 3.49
CA VAL A 375 -17.25 11.72 2.09
C VAL A 375 -15.76 11.93 1.84
N TYR A 376 -15.14 12.82 2.61
CA TYR A 376 -13.77 13.26 2.38
C TYR A 376 -12.76 12.54 3.28
N GLY A 377 -13.22 11.91 4.36
CA GLY A 377 -12.35 11.13 5.25
C GLY A 377 -13.02 10.68 6.55
N GLY A 378 -13.75 9.56 6.47
CA GLY A 378 -14.16 8.78 7.64
C GLY A 378 -13.04 7.91 8.15
#